data_AF-A0A174FTE5-F1
#
_entry.id   AF-A0A174FTE5-F1
#
_cell.length_a   1.000
_cell.length_b   1.000
_cell.length_c   1.000
_cell.angle_alpha   90.00
_cell.angle_beta   90.00
_cell.angle_gamma   90.00
#
_symmetry.space_group_name_H-M   'P 1'
#
loop_
_entity.id
_entity.type
_entity.pdbx_description
1 polymer ?
#
loop_
_entity_poly.entity_id
_entity_poly.type
_entity_poly.pdbx_seq_one_letter_code
_entity_poly.pdbx_strand_id
1 'polypeptide(L)'
;MARTIRNAGSAPIYRETENLMLLCIEMVERTPNSVGIRQLSKRLIDTLLDGLTVIGLALNEEDPDSKLELINSFYLQMRTVKTCIDTLKELSNRSPHTRIISNKQMPHFAESLKEISKHIKSWRSKVLEQQTC
;
A
#
# COMPACT_ATOMS: atom_id res chain seq x y z
N MET A 1 23.12 24.76 -4.01
CA MET A 1 21.94 24.97 -3.14
C MET A 1 21.68 23.65 -2.42
N ALA A 2 21.56 23.65 -1.09
CA ALA A 2 21.30 22.41 -0.35
C ALA A 2 19.91 21.87 -0.74
N ARG A 3 19.84 20.64 -1.25
CA ARG A 3 18.59 19.96 -1.62
C ARG A 3 17.73 19.81 -0.37
N THR A 4 16.51 20.35 -0.39
CA THR A 4 15.52 20.09 0.66
C THR A 4 14.98 18.68 0.46
N ILE A 5 15.57 17.71 1.16
CA ILE A 5 15.03 16.35 1.23
C ILE A 5 13.63 16.44 1.81
N ARG A 6 12.63 16.00 1.06
CA ARG A 6 11.26 15.94 1.56
C ARG A 6 11.18 14.77 2.52
N ASN A 7 10.90 15.07 3.79
CA ASN A 7 10.63 14.05 4.79
C ASN A 7 9.39 13.25 4.38
N ALA A 8 9.59 12.00 3.96
CA ALA A 8 8.53 11.12 3.47
C ALA A 8 7.42 10.91 4.52
N GLY A 9 7.77 10.80 5.80
CA GLY A 9 6.80 10.62 6.90
C GLY A 9 5.87 11.81 7.14
N SER A 10 6.13 12.95 6.49
CA SER A 10 5.21 14.10 6.51
C SER A 10 4.15 14.06 5.39
N ALA A 11 4.35 13.22 4.37
CA ALA A 11 3.45 13.12 3.24
C ALA A 11 2.19 12.30 3.61
N PRO A 12 0.97 12.81 3.32
CA PRO A 12 -0.27 12.10 3.63
C PRO A 12 -0.31 10.68 3.07
N ILE A 13 0.11 10.48 1.81
CA ILE A 13 0.14 9.16 1.16
C ILE A 13 1.07 8.16 1.87
N TYR A 14 2.17 8.63 2.45
CA TYR A 14 3.09 7.79 3.22
C TYR A 14 2.42 7.34 4.52
N ARG A 15 1.82 8.28 5.25
CA ARG A 15 1.12 8.00 6.52
C ARG A 15 -0.06 7.05 6.33
N GLU A 16 -0.86 7.24 5.29
CA GLU A 16 -1.98 6.34 4.98
C GLU A 16 -1.49 4.92 4.66
N THR A 17 -0.36 4.80 3.95
CA THR A 17 0.25 3.51 3.64
C THR A 17 0.83 2.85 4.89
N GLU A 18 1.45 3.62 5.78
CA GLU A 18 1.96 3.15 7.07
C GLU A 18 0.83 2.68 7.99
N ASN A 19 -0.26 3.43 8.07
CA ASN A 19 -1.47 3.04 8.82
C ASN A 19 -2.06 1.72 8.29
N LEU A 20 -2.14 1.57 6.96
CA LEU A 20 -2.57 0.30 6.35
C LEU A 20 -1.61 -0.84 6.72
N MET A 21 -0.30 -0.59 6.74
CA MET A 21 0.69 -1.58 7.15
C MET A 21 0.52 -2.02 8.60
N LEU A 22 0.28 -1.09 9.52
CA LEU A 22 0.00 -1.42 10.93
C LEU A 22 -1.23 -2.33 11.05
N LEU A 23 -2.32 -2.00 10.36
CA LEU A 23 -3.52 -2.85 10.31
C LEU A 23 -3.24 -4.24 9.75
N CYS A 24 -2.37 -4.33 8.74
CA CYS A 24 -1.96 -5.60 8.16
C CYS A 24 -1.08 -6.42 9.12
N ILE A 25 -0.15 -5.81 9.84
CA ILE A 25 0.70 -6.50 10.83
C ILE A 25 -0.16 -7.11 11.94
N GLU A 26 -1.06 -6.32 12.55
CA GLU A 26 -1.96 -6.81 13.60
C GLU A 26 -2.83 -7.99 13.14
N MET A 27 -3.24 -7.98 11.87
CA MET A 27 -3.97 -9.09 11.26
C MET A 27 -3.05 -10.31 11.12
N VAL A 28 -1.87 -10.15 10.52
CA VAL A 28 -0.93 -11.24 10.20
C VAL A 28 -0.49 -12.00 11.44
N GLU A 29 -0.24 -11.31 12.56
CA GLU A 29 0.14 -11.92 13.85
C GLU A 29 -0.88 -12.93 14.38
N ARG A 30 -2.16 -12.77 13.99
CA ARG A 30 -3.28 -13.61 14.44
C ARG A 30 -3.62 -14.72 13.46
N THR A 31 -2.86 -14.87 12.38
CA THR A 31 -3.18 -15.80 11.29
C THR A 31 -2.72 -17.23 11.57
N PRO A 32 -3.47 -18.25 11.09
CA PRO A 32 -3.08 -19.64 11.22
C PRO A 32 -1.76 -19.95 10.50
N ASN A 33 -0.99 -20.88 11.07
CA ASN A 33 0.34 -21.28 10.60
C ASN A 33 0.31 -22.22 9.36
N SER A 34 -0.52 -21.92 8.37
CA SER A 34 -0.50 -22.63 7.08
C SER A 34 0.54 -22.00 6.13
N VAL A 35 1.14 -22.83 5.27
CA VAL A 35 2.17 -22.36 4.32
C VAL A 35 1.62 -21.27 3.39
N GLY A 36 0.42 -21.48 2.84
CA GLY A 36 -0.21 -20.51 1.93
C GLY A 36 -0.53 -19.17 2.59
N ILE A 37 -1.05 -19.19 3.82
CA ILE A 37 -1.36 -17.96 4.57
C ILE A 37 -0.07 -17.21 4.92
N ARG A 38 0.97 -17.90 5.41
CA ARG A 38 2.27 -17.27 5.69
C ARG A 38 2.88 -16.62 4.46
N GLN A 39 2.83 -17.29 3.31
CA GLN A 39 3.37 -16.74 2.06
C GLN A 39 2.62 -15.48 1.62
N LEU A 40 1.29 -15.49 1.71
CA LEU A 40 0.46 -14.31 1.39
C LEU A 40 0.69 -13.17 2.38
N SER A 41 0.73 -13.48 3.67
CA SER A 41 1.00 -12.50 4.74
C SER A 41 2.37 -11.86 4.57
N LYS A 42 3.41 -12.65 4.28
CA LYS A 42 4.75 -12.12 4.00
C LYS A 42 4.74 -11.20 2.79
N ARG A 43 4.17 -11.66 1.67
CA ARG A 43 4.07 -10.85 0.44
C ARG A 43 3.32 -9.54 0.68
N LEU A 44 2.26 -9.55 1.48
CA LEU A 44 1.49 -8.36 1.84
C LEU A 44 2.37 -7.33 2.56
N ILE A 45 3.10 -7.74 3.60
CA ILE A 45 3.96 -6.85 4.37
C ILE A 45 5.16 -6.36 3.55
N ASP A 46 5.83 -7.26 2.84
CA ASP A 46 6.97 -6.90 1.97
C ASP A 46 6.54 -5.87 0.91
N THR A 47 5.38 -6.06 0.29
CA THR A 47 4.85 -5.11 -0.72
C THR A 47 4.52 -3.73 -0.12
N LEU A 48 4.06 -3.67 1.13
CA LEU A 48 3.77 -2.40 1.82
C LEU A 48 5.07 -1.67 2.19
N LEU A 49 6.09 -2.39 2.66
CA LEU A 49 7.43 -1.84 2.92
C LEU A 49 8.10 -1.30 1.66
N ASP A 50 8.03 -2.08 0.57
CA ASP A 50 8.50 -1.64 -0.74
C ASP A 50 7.72 -0.39 -1.19
N GLY A 51 6.41 -0.35 -0.95
CA GLY A 51 5.57 0.80 -1.24
C GLY A 51 5.98 2.08 -0.51
N LEU A 52 6.25 2.00 0.80
CA LEU A 52 6.77 3.12 1.59
C LEU A 52 8.12 3.62 1.03
N THR A 53 8.99 2.71 0.63
CA THR A 53 10.28 3.03 0.01
C THR A 53 10.08 3.76 -1.32
N VAL A 54 9.22 3.24 -2.20
CA VAL A 54 8.91 3.86 -3.50
C VAL A 54 8.29 5.25 -3.33
N ILE A 55 7.40 5.47 -2.35
CA ILE A 55 6.88 6.80 -2.02
C ILE A 55 8.04 7.74 -1.66
N GLY A 56 8.95 7.30 -0.78
CA GLY A 56 10.10 8.09 -0.37
C GLY A 56 11.00 8.51 -1.53
N LEU A 57 11.26 7.57 -2.47
CA LEU A 57 11.99 7.83 -3.71
C LEU A 57 11.24 8.85 -4.59
N ALA A 58 9.95 8.60 -4.87
CA ALA A 58 9.15 9.46 -5.75
C ALA A 58 8.98 10.89 -5.22
N LEU A 59 8.94 11.08 -3.89
CA LEU A 59 8.86 12.40 -3.27
C LEU A 59 10.14 13.23 -3.47
N ASN A 60 11.29 12.56 -3.56
CA ASN A 60 12.61 13.18 -3.71
C ASN A 60 13.14 13.15 -5.14
N GLU A 61 12.45 12.46 -6.07
CA GLU A 61 12.76 12.47 -7.49
C GLU A 61 12.47 13.86 -8.09
N GLU A 62 13.36 14.35 -8.94
CA GLU A 62 13.22 15.62 -9.64
C GLU A 62 12.69 15.42 -11.05
N ASP A 63 13.17 14.38 -11.74
CA ASP A 63 12.77 14.04 -13.09
C ASP A 63 11.28 13.63 -13.15
N PRO A 64 10.43 14.33 -13.93
CA PRO A 64 9.00 14.03 -14.01
C PRO A 64 8.70 12.62 -14.52
N ASP A 65 9.48 12.12 -15.50
CA ASP A 65 9.27 10.80 -16.10
C ASP A 65 9.57 9.69 -15.09
N SER A 66 10.75 9.75 -14.46
CA SER A 66 11.16 8.81 -13.40
C SER A 66 10.20 8.86 -12.20
N LYS A 67 9.74 10.06 -11.82
CA LYS A 67 8.74 10.21 -10.76
C LYS A 67 7.42 9.53 -11.14
N LEU A 68 6.97 9.67 -12.39
CA LEU A 68 5.76 9.04 -12.87
C LEU A 68 5.87 7.51 -12.88
N GLU A 69 7.03 6.97 -13.28
CA GLU A 69 7.32 5.53 -13.20
C GLU A 69 7.23 5.00 -11.76
N LEU A 70 7.85 5.71 -10.81
CA LEU A 70 7.77 5.35 -9.39
C LEU A 70 6.33 5.40 -8.86
N ILE A 71 5.55 6.41 -9.23
CA ILE A 71 4.12 6.50 -8.85
C ILE A 71 3.32 5.33 -9.45
N ASN A 72 3.58 4.95 -10.70
CA ASN A 72 2.92 3.82 -11.34
C ASN A 72 3.33 2.48 -10.68
N SER A 73 4.60 2.33 -10.30
CA SER A 73 5.09 1.18 -9.52
C SER A 73 4.36 1.07 -8.18
N PHE A 74 4.24 2.19 -7.46
CA PHE A 74 3.48 2.24 -6.21
C PHE A 74 2.00 1.88 -6.40
N TYR A 75 1.38 2.32 -7.50
CA TYR A 75 0.02 1.91 -7.83
C TYR A 75 -0.11 0.40 -7.99
N LEU A 76 0.81 -0.25 -8.71
CA LEU A 76 0.82 -1.70 -8.89
C LEU A 76 1.05 -2.46 -7.57
N GLN A 77 1.90 -1.93 -6.69
CA GLN A 77 2.09 -2.46 -5.35
C GLN A 77 0.78 -2.42 -4.56
N MET A 78 0.03 -1.32 -4.58
CA MET A 78 -1.28 -1.22 -3.90
C MET A 78 -2.34 -2.16 -4.50
N ARG A 79 -2.28 -2.47 -5.81
CA ARG A 79 -3.10 -3.53 -6.41
C ARG A 79 -2.75 -4.89 -5.84
N THR A 80 -1.46 -5.18 -5.67
CA THR A 80 -0.99 -6.44 -5.08
C THR A 80 -1.42 -6.56 -3.62
N VAL A 81 -1.32 -5.48 -2.83
CA VAL A 81 -1.83 -5.40 -1.45
C VAL A 81 -3.32 -5.74 -1.40
N LYS A 82 -4.13 -5.10 -2.25
CA LYS A 82 -5.57 -5.39 -2.35
C LYS A 82 -5.83 -6.87 -2.65
N THR A 83 -5.15 -7.43 -3.64
CA THR A 83 -5.29 -8.86 -4.00
C THR A 83 -4.95 -9.77 -2.82
N CYS A 84 -3.90 -9.47 -2.05
CA CYS A 84 -3.55 -10.26 -0.87
C CYS A 84 -4.65 -10.19 0.20
N ILE A 85 -5.18 -8.99 0.49
CA ILE A 85 -6.27 -8.79 1.46
C ILE A 85 -7.53 -9.54 1.02
N ASP A 86 -7.94 -9.41 -0.24
CA ASP A 86 -9.12 -10.11 -0.78
C ASP A 86 -8.94 -11.64 -0.68
N THR A 87 -7.76 -12.15 -1.02
CA THR A 87 -7.45 -13.59 -0.93
C THR A 87 -7.53 -14.08 0.52
N LEU A 88 -6.94 -13.34 1.46
CA LEU A 88 -7.02 -13.65 2.90
C LEU A 88 -8.49 -13.61 3.39
N LYS A 89 -9.29 -12.69 2.87
CA LYS A 89 -10.72 -12.60 3.19
C LYS A 89 -11.50 -13.79 2.65
N GLU A 90 -11.24 -14.21 1.42
CA GLU A 90 -11.85 -15.40 0.83
C GLU A 90 -11.49 -16.66 1.63
N LEU A 91 -10.22 -16.84 1.98
CA LEU A 91 -9.78 -17.94 2.84
C LEU A 91 -10.49 -17.91 4.19
N SER A 92 -10.69 -16.71 4.75
CA SER A 92 -11.45 -16.54 5.99
C SER A 92 -12.92 -16.92 5.89
N ASN A 93 -13.51 -16.89 4.70
CA ASN A 93 -14.90 -17.27 4.49
C ASN A 93 -15.06 -18.78 4.23
N ARG A 94 -14.00 -19.46 3.78
CA ARG A 94 -14.03 -20.90 3.46
C ARG A 94 -14.08 -21.80 4.70
N SER A 95 -13.62 -21.33 5.84
CA SER A 95 -13.66 -22.11 7.08
C SER A 95 -14.00 -21.22 8.29
N PRO A 96 -15.04 -21.55 9.07
CA PRO A 96 -15.39 -20.81 10.28
C PRO A 96 -14.30 -20.87 11.35
N HIS A 97 -13.40 -21.85 11.28
CA HIS A 97 -12.27 -22.00 12.21
C HIS A 97 -11.01 -21.23 11.78
N THR A 98 -10.99 -20.66 10.57
CA THR A 98 -9.84 -19.92 10.01
C THR A 98 -10.22 -18.45 9.83
N ARG A 99 -10.59 -17.76 10.92
CA ARG A 99 -11.05 -16.38 10.82
C ARG A 99 -9.88 -15.39 10.77
N ILE A 100 -9.37 -15.12 9.56
CA ILE A 100 -8.25 -14.20 9.32
C ILE A 100 -8.73 -12.75 9.26
N ILE A 101 -9.76 -12.48 8.43
CA ILE A 101 -10.33 -11.13 8.25
C ILE A 101 -11.83 -11.18 8.52
N SER A 102 -12.26 -10.48 9.57
CA SER A 102 -13.68 -10.34 9.87
C SER A 102 -14.40 -9.41 8.89
N ASN A 103 -15.71 -9.60 8.72
CA ASN A 103 -16.55 -8.68 7.94
C ASN A 103 -16.55 -7.25 8.48
N LYS A 104 -16.22 -7.07 9.77
CA LYS A 104 -16.08 -5.74 10.40
C LYS A 104 -14.76 -5.07 10.04
N GLN A 105 -13.70 -5.84 9.78
CA GLN A 105 -12.38 -5.31 9.39
C GLN A 105 -12.31 -4.93 7.90
N MET A 106 -13.04 -5.65 7.04
CA MET A 106 -12.97 -5.43 5.59
C MET A 106 -13.28 -3.97 5.16
N PRO A 107 -14.29 -3.27 5.72
CA PRO A 107 -14.52 -1.86 5.42
C PRO A 107 -13.34 -0.95 5.74
N HIS A 108 -12.60 -1.22 6.82
CA HIS A 108 -11.42 -0.43 7.19
C HIS A 108 -10.31 -0.58 6.15
N PHE A 109 -10.00 -1.81 5.73
CA PHE A 109 -9.05 -2.06 4.64
C PHE A 109 -9.49 -1.41 3.32
N ALA A 110 -10.78 -1.50 2.98
CA ALA A 110 -11.32 -0.91 1.76
C ALA A 110 -11.21 0.62 1.76
N GLU A 111 -11.49 1.28 2.89
CA GLU A 111 -11.37 2.73 3.00
C GLU A 111 -9.92 3.19 2.93
N SER A 112 -8.99 2.54 3.64
CA SER A 112 -7.56 2.86 3.54
C SER A 112 -7.03 2.72 2.11
N LEU A 113 -7.35 1.62 1.41
CA LEU A 113 -6.96 1.43 0.01
C LEU A 113 -7.57 2.48 -0.93
N LYS A 114 -8.80 2.91 -0.66
CA LYS A 114 -9.50 3.94 -1.44
C LYS A 114 -8.86 5.31 -1.26
N GLU A 115 -8.54 5.72 -0.03
CA GLU A 115 -7.86 7.00 0.23
C GLU A 115 -6.45 7.00 -0.37
N ILE A 116 -5.68 5.91 -0.23
CA ILE A 116 -4.38 5.78 -0.90
C ILE A 116 -4.54 5.91 -2.43
N SER A 117 -5.51 5.20 -3.02
CA SER A 117 -5.78 5.28 -4.47
C SER A 117 -6.13 6.70 -4.94
N LYS A 118 -6.89 7.46 -4.13
CA LYS A 118 -7.19 8.87 -4.40
C LYS A 118 -5.94 9.74 -4.35
N HIS A 119 -5.07 9.54 -3.36
CA HIS A 119 -3.78 10.23 -3.29
C HIS A 119 -2.89 9.93 -4.50
N ILE A 120 -2.79 8.66 -4.91
CA ILE A 120 -2.01 8.26 -6.09
C ILE A 120 -2.53 8.97 -7.34
N LYS A 121 -3.85 8.91 -7.59
CA LYS A 121 -4.46 9.53 -8.78
C LYS A 121 -4.20 11.03 -8.81
N SER A 122 -4.43 11.72 -7.69
CA SER A 122 -4.18 13.16 -7.60
C SER A 122 -2.71 13.51 -7.81
N TRP A 123 -1.79 12.74 -7.23
CA TRP A 123 -0.35 12.97 -7.39
C TRP A 123 0.08 12.74 -8.84
N ARG A 124 -0.36 11.63 -9.44
CA ARG A 124 -0.08 11.29 -10.83
C ARG A 124 -0.54 12.38 -11.80
N SER A 125 -1.77 12.89 -11.63
CA SER A 125 -2.29 13.99 -12.46
C SER A 125 -1.42 15.25 -12.39
N LYS A 126 -0.99 15.65 -11.18
CA LYS A 126 -0.11 16.81 -11.00
C LYS A 126 1.26 16.66 -11.68
N VAL A 127 1.81 15.45 -11.71
CA VAL A 127 3.09 15.19 -12.37
C VAL A 127 2.93 15.19 -13.89
N LEU A 128 1.83 14.65 -14.41
CA LEU A 128 1.51 14.72 -15.85
C LEU A 128 1.34 16.15 -16.35
N GLU A 129 0.66 17.00 -15.57
CA GLU A 129 0.51 18.43 -15.89
C GLU A 129 1.88 19.16 -15.97
N GLN A 130 2.87 18.72 -15.19
CA GLN A 130 4.23 19.26 -15.22
C GLN A 130 5.04 18.81 -16.44
N GLN A 131 4.69 17.69 -17.08
CA GLN A 131 5.35 17.23 -18.32
C GLN A 131 4.85 17.98 -19.56
N THR A 132 3.62 18.50 -19.51
CA THR A 132 2.98 19.16 -20.65
C THR A 132 3.23 20.67 -20.75
N CYS A 133 3.84 21.27 -19.72
CA CYS A 133 4.20 22.69 -19.64
C CYS A 133 5.71 22.86 -19.78
#